data_AF-A0A2D9JI47-F1
#
_entry.id   AF-A0A2D9JI47-F1
#
_cell.length_a   1.000
_cell.length_b   1.000
_cell.length_c   1.000
_cell.angle_alpha   90.00
_cell.angle_beta   90.00
_cell.angle_gamma   90.00
#
_symmetry.space_group_name_H-M   'P 1'
#
loop_
_entity.id
_entity.type
_entity.pdbx_description
1 polymer ?
#
loop_
_entity_poly.entity_id
_entity_poly.type
_entity_poly.pdbx_seq_one_letter_code
_entity_poly.pdbx_strand_id
1 'polypeptide(L)'
;WSPGSTLAFPQWRVQLPLGGDNAIKVMAEMEKQLDSDPVWISSSAVGARVAGDMISRAFGALFASLLCIIGYIWFRFQRVIYGFAAVVALLHDVAITLGAIAISYWVADALGFLLIDPFKISLTVVAALLTIIGYSLNDTIVVFDRIRETKGKAPRLTGEMINTSINQTLSRTLLTSLTTLIVVVLLYAFGGEGIHAFAFALVIGVIVGTYSSVFVASPVLLWLVERAEKKAANA
;
A
#
# COMPACT_ATOMS: atom_id res chain seq x y z
N TRP A 1 -20.64 -35.02 -6.31
CA TRP A 1 -20.31 -33.69 -5.75
C TRP A 1 -20.45 -33.78 -4.23
N SER A 2 -19.37 -33.61 -3.49
CA SER A 2 -19.44 -33.33 -2.04
C SER A 2 -19.12 -31.84 -1.85
N PRO A 3 -19.92 -31.10 -1.06
CA PRO A 3 -19.60 -29.71 -0.73
C PRO A 3 -18.35 -29.69 0.15
N GLY A 4 -17.15 -29.57 -0.45
CA GLY A 4 -15.87 -29.53 0.27
C GLY A 4 -14.65 -30.12 -0.46
N SER A 5 -14.81 -30.73 -1.64
CA SER A 5 -13.68 -31.27 -2.41
C SER A 5 -12.89 -30.17 -3.13
N THR A 6 -11.58 -30.09 -2.90
CA THR A 6 -10.62 -29.21 -3.63
C THR A 6 -9.91 -29.91 -4.81
N LEU A 7 -10.24 -31.17 -5.08
CA LEU A 7 -9.65 -31.93 -6.18
C LEU A 7 -10.23 -31.46 -7.53
N ALA A 8 -9.35 -31.06 -8.44
CA ALA A 8 -9.70 -30.87 -9.85
C ALA A 8 -9.98 -32.25 -10.47
N PHE A 9 -11.21 -32.47 -10.94
CA PHE A 9 -11.56 -33.70 -11.65
C PHE A 9 -11.13 -33.56 -13.11
N PRO A 10 -10.25 -34.44 -13.63
CA PRO A 10 -9.85 -34.43 -15.04
C PRO A 10 -10.98 -34.93 -15.96
N GLN A 11 -12.01 -35.59 -15.40
CA GLN A 11 -13.14 -36.11 -16.14
C GLN A 11 -14.45 -35.75 -15.43
N TRP A 12 -15.36 -35.13 -16.18
CA TRP A 12 -16.70 -34.76 -15.72
C TRP A 12 -17.73 -35.58 -16.46
N ARG A 13 -18.68 -36.15 -15.73
CA ARG A 13 -19.86 -36.81 -16.31
C ARG A 13 -21.06 -35.89 -16.11
N VAL A 14 -21.50 -35.24 -17.17
CA VAL A 14 -22.70 -34.40 -17.17
C VAL A 14 -23.86 -35.24 -17.69
N GLN A 15 -24.93 -35.37 -16.90
CA GLN A 15 -26.18 -35.98 -17.34
C GLN A 15 -27.21 -34.89 -17.57
N LEU A 16 -27.66 -34.76 -18.81
CA LEU A 16 -28.70 -33.80 -19.20
C LEU A 16 -30.05 -34.53 -19.33
N PRO A 17 -31.15 -34.00 -18.78
CA PRO A 17 -32.49 -34.58 -18.93
C PRO A 17 -33.11 -34.26 -20.32
N LEU A 18 -32.28 -34.18 -21.37
CA LEU A 18 -32.65 -33.75 -22.72
C LEU A 18 -32.34 -34.87 -23.73
N GLY A 19 -33.20 -35.03 -24.74
CA GLY A 19 -32.97 -35.97 -25.85
C GLY A 19 -31.76 -35.60 -26.73
N GLY A 20 -31.21 -36.59 -27.44
CA GLY A 20 -29.90 -36.57 -28.10
C GLY A 20 -29.54 -35.29 -28.85
N ASP A 21 -30.35 -34.85 -29.81
CA ASP A 21 -30.01 -33.71 -30.67
C ASP A 21 -29.88 -32.37 -29.92
N ASN A 22 -30.67 -32.17 -28.87
CA ASN A 22 -30.60 -30.96 -28.05
C ASN A 22 -29.45 -31.02 -27.05
N ALA A 23 -29.14 -32.21 -26.52
CA ALA A 23 -27.99 -32.42 -25.64
C ALA A 23 -26.66 -32.14 -26.38
N ILE A 24 -26.54 -32.58 -27.64
CA ILE A 24 -25.35 -32.34 -28.46
C ILE A 24 -25.16 -30.84 -28.74
N LYS A 25 -26.23 -30.10 -29.04
CA LYS A 25 -26.17 -28.65 -29.27
C LYS A 25 -25.71 -27.88 -28.03
N VAL A 26 -26.23 -28.24 -26.85
CA VAL A 26 -25.83 -27.60 -25.58
C VAL A 26 -24.38 -27.92 -25.25
N MET A 27 -23.93 -29.17 -25.47
CA MET A 27 -22.54 -29.55 -25.23
C MET A 27 -21.57 -28.87 -26.20
N ALA A 28 -21.92 -28.74 -27.48
CA ALA A 28 -21.10 -28.04 -28.47
C ALA A 28 -20.99 -26.54 -28.18
N GLU A 29 -22.07 -25.90 -27.72
CA GLU A 29 -22.05 -24.50 -27.30
C GLU A 29 -21.24 -24.31 -26.01
N MET A 30 -21.34 -25.24 -25.06
CA MET A 30 -20.55 -25.22 -23.82
C MET A 30 -19.05 -25.42 -24.10
N GLU A 31 -18.69 -26.34 -25.00
CA GLU A 31 -17.31 -26.55 -25.46
C GLU A 31 -16.77 -25.29 -26.11
N LYS A 32 -17.53 -24.67 -27.01
CA LYS A 32 -17.15 -23.41 -27.67
C LYS A 32 -16.93 -22.26 -26.69
N GLN A 33 -17.78 -22.12 -25.67
CA GLN A 33 -17.64 -21.08 -24.64
C GLN A 33 -16.45 -21.33 -23.71
N LEU A 34 -16.20 -22.59 -23.33
CA LEU A 34 -15.07 -22.96 -22.46
C LEU A 34 -13.71 -22.89 -23.17
N ASP A 35 -13.67 -23.17 -24.48
CA ASP A 35 -12.44 -23.08 -25.28
C ASP A 35 -12.05 -21.61 -25.55
N SER A 36 -13.05 -20.72 -25.64
CA SER A 36 -12.82 -19.28 -25.80
C SER A 36 -12.43 -18.55 -24.51
N ASP A 37 -12.83 -19.06 -23.33
CA ASP A 37 -12.59 -18.40 -22.04
C ASP A 37 -12.39 -19.44 -20.91
N PRO A 38 -11.19 -20.07 -20.81
CA PRO A 38 -10.95 -21.12 -19.83
C PRO A 38 -11.02 -20.59 -18.40
N VAL A 39 -12.04 -21.01 -17.66
CA VAL A 39 -12.28 -20.58 -16.27
C VAL A 39 -11.34 -21.30 -15.30
N TRP A 40 -10.25 -20.64 -14.88
CA TRP A 40 -9.37 -21.12 -13.82
C TRP A 40 -9.90 -20.73 -12.44
N ILE A 41 -10.87 -21.49 -11.92
CA ILE A 41 -11.40 -21.23 -10.57
C ILE A 41 -10.36 -21.66 -9.51
N SER A 42 -9.54 -20.71 -9.09
CA SER A 42 -8.68 -20.85 -7.91
C SER A 42 -9.55 -20.78 -6.65
N SER A 43 -10.07 -21.92 -6.18
CA SER A 43 -10.88 -21.99 -4.95
C SER A 43 -10.01 -21.93 -3.69
N SER A 44 -9.66 -20.71 -3.27
CA SER A 44 -8.99 -20.46 -1.98
C SER A 44 -10.01 -20.04 -0.92
N ALA A 45 -10.66 -21.01 -0.27
CA ALA A 45 -11.51 -20.75 0.89
C ALA A 45 -10.66 -20.71 2.18
N VAL A 46 -10.53 -19.53 2.79
CA VAL A 46 -9.78 -19.35 4.04
C VAL A 46 -10.75 -19.44 5.23
N GLY A 47 -10.50 -20.39 6.13
CA GLY A 47 -11.30 -20.52 7.36
C GLY A 47 -11.07 -19.37 8.34
N ALA A 48 -12.10 -19.01 9.12
CA ALA A 48 -12.08 -17.88 10.05
C ALA A 48 -10.89 -17.90 11.04
N ARG A 49 -10.47 -19.09 11.49
CA ARG A 49 -9.31 -19.26 12.38
C ARG A 49 -7.99 -18.84 11.71
N VAL A 50 -7.80 -19.21 10.44
CA VAL A 50 -6.60 -18.87 9.67
C VAL A 50 -6.59 -17.38 9.33
N ALA A 51 -7.75 -16.83 8.94
CA ALA A 51 -7.91 -15.40 8.71
C ALA A 51 -7.58 -14.57 9.98
N GLY A 52 -8.06 -14.99 11.15
CA GLY A 52 -7.75 -14.34 12.42
C GLY A 52 -6.25 -14.32 12.74
N ASP A 53 -5.57 -15.46 12.59
CA ASP A 53 -4.11 -15.54 12.81
C ASP A 53 -3.33 -14.66 11.81
N MET A 54 -3.75 -14.61 10.54
CA MET A 54 -3.15 -13.72 9.55
C MET A 54 -3.28 -12.24 9.92
N ILE A 55 -4.46 -11.83 10.40
CA ILE A 55 -4.70 -10.45 10.84
C ILE A 55 -3.80 -10.11 12.04
N SER A 56 -3.76 -10.97 13.06
CA SER A 56 -2.92 -10.74 14.24
C SER A 56 -1.44 -10.62 13.88
N ARG A 57 -0.94 -11.50 13.00
CA ARG A 57 0.45 -11.43 12.51
C ARG A 57 0.72 -10.17 11.69
N ALA A 58 -0.22 -9.75 10.84
CA ALA A 58 -0.11 -8.52 10.06
C ALA A 58 -0.01 -7.28 10.96
N PHE A 59 -0.87 -7.17 11.98
CA PHE A 59 -0.79 -6.09 12.97
C PHE A 59 0.51 -6.15 13.77
N GLY A 60 0.96 -7.34 14.18
CA GLY A 60 2.23 -7.53 14.86
C GLY A 60 3.42 -7.06 14.02
N ALA A 61 3.46 -7.44 12.74
CA ALA A 61 4.51 -7.03 11.81
C ALA A 61 4.50 -5.50 11.57
N LEU A 62 3.33 -4.91 11.39
CA LEU A 62 3.17 -3.46 11.20
C LEU A 62 3.66 -2.68 12.42
N PHE A 63 3.26 -3.10 13.63
CA PHE A 63 3.66 -2.45 14.87
C PHE A 63 5.16 -2.60 15.14
N ALA A 64 5.70 -3.81 14.94
CA ALA A 64 7.14 -4.06 15.06
C ALA A 64 7.94 -3.21 14.07
N SER A 65 7.48 -3.08 12.82
CA SER A 65 8.08 -2.20 11.81
C SER A 65 8.11 -0.74 12.29
N LEU A 66 7.01 -0.23 12.84
CA LEU A 66 6.93 1.12 13.40
C LEU A 66 7.96 1.36 14.52
N LEU A 67 8.11 0.41 15.45
CA LEU A 67 9.11 0.50 16.52
C LEU A 67 10.54 0.47 15.97
N CYS A 68 10.84 -0.42 15.02
CA CYS A 68 12.14 -0.49 14.36
C CYS A 68 12.48 0.83 13.65
N ILE A 69 11.50 1.46 13.00
CA ILE A 69 11.63 2.76 12.33
C ILE A 69 11.94 3.86 13.34
N ILE A 70 11.21 3.92 14.46
CA ILE A 70 11.50 4.89 15.53
C ILE A 70 12.92 4.68 16.05
N GLY A 71 13.32 3.43 16.31
CA GLY A 71 14.67 3.10 16.77
C GLY A 71 15.75 3.53 15.76
N TYR A 72 15.53 3.23 14.49
CA TYR A 72 16.43 3.64 13.41
C TYR A 72 16.54 5.17 13.29
N ILE A 73 15.42 5.89 13.24
CA ILE A 73 15.41 7.36 13.12
C ILE A 73 16.01 7.99 14.38
N TRP A 74 15.72 7.46 15.56
CA TRP A 74 16.31 7.94 16.81
C TRP A 74 17.83 7.83 16.79
N PHE A 75 18.36 6.67 16.38
CA PHE A 75 19.79 6.47 16.22
C PHE A 75 20.39 7.40 15.14
N ARG A 76 19.71 7.54 14.00
CA ARG A 76 20.16 8.36 12.86
C ARG A 76 20.17 9.87 13.15
N PHE A 77 19.14 10.39 13.81
CA PHE A 77 18.92 11.83 14.00
C PHE A 77 19.20 12.33 15.42
N GLN A 78 19.52 11.44 16.36
CA GLN A 78 19.87 11.75 17.76
C GLN A 78 18.78 12.55 18.52
N ARG A 79 17.57 12.66 17.94
CA ARG A 79 16.40 13.32 18.54
C ARG A 79 15.14 12.55 18.18
N VAL A 80 14.41 12.12 19.20
CA VAL A 80 13.18 11.30 19.05
C VAL A 80 12.06 12.06 18.32
N ILE A 81 12.06 13.40 18.36
CA ILE A 81 11.04 14.25 17.72
C ILE A 81 10.94 14.00 16.21
N TYR A 82 12.08 13.77 15.53
CA TYR A 82 12.09 13.44 14.10
C TYR A 82 11.45 12.06 13.84
N GLY A 83 11.67 11.09 14.73
CA GLY A 83 11.03 9.78 14.68
C GLY A 83 9.51 9.88 14.80
N PHE A 84 9.01 10.65 15.77
CA PHE A 84 7.57 10.86 15.93
C PHE A 84 6.93 11.56 14.72
N ALA A 85 7.57 12.59 14.18
CA ALA A 85 7.07 13.28 12.99
C ALA A 85 6.97 12.34 11.77
N ALA A 86 8.00 11.51 11.55
CA ALA A 86 8.00 10.51 10.49
C ALA A 86 6.90 9.46 10.68
N VAL A 87 6.70 8.96 11.91
CA VAL A 87 5.65 7.97 12.20
C VAL A 87 4.25 8.53 11.93
N VAL A 88 3.98 9.79 12.26
CA VAL A 88 2.68 10.41 11.97
C VAL A 88 2.42 10.46 10.46
N ALA A 89 3.44 10.82 9.66
CA ALA A 89 3.33 10.79 8.20
C ALA A 89 3.10 9.37 7.67
N LEU A 90 3.82 8.38 8.19
CA LEU A 90 3.64 6.97 7.80
C LEU A 90 2.25 6.43 8.15
N LEU A 91 1.71 6.79 9.31
CA LEU A 91 0.34 6.42 9.69
C LEU A 91 -0.68 7.02 8.75
N HIS A 92 -0.48 8.27 8.34
CA HIS A 92 -1.30 8.93 7.33
C HIS A 92 -1.23 8.18 5.99
N ASP A 93 -0.03 7.80 5.54
CA ASP A 93 0.15 7.11 4.25
C ASP A 93 -0.56 5.76 4.24
N VAL A 94 -0.34 4.96 5.27
CA VAL A 94 -1.00 3.65 5.43
C VAL A 94 -2.51 3.80 5.55
N ALA A 95 -3.00 4.80 6.27
CA ALA A 95 -4.44 5.05 6.41
C ALA A 95 -5.10 5.42 5.09
N ILE A 96 -4.46 6.27 4.27
CA ILE A 96 -4.99 6.64 2.95
C ILE A 96 -4.94 5.45 1.99
N THR A 97 -3.85 4.68 1.97
CA THR A 97 -3.77 3.49 1.12
C THR A 97 -4.83 2.46 1.49
N LEU A 98 -5.04 2.19 2.79
CA LEU A 98 -6.12 1.32 3.27
C LEU A 98 -7.51 1.88 2.91
N GLY A 99 -7.70 3.19 3.05
CA GLY A 99 -8.93 3.88 2.65
C GLY A 99 -9.21 3.72 1.16
N ALA A 100 -8.20 3.88 0.30
CA ALA A 100 -8.33 3.69 -1.14
C ALA A 100 -8.70 2.25 -1.51
N ILE A 101 -8.11 1.26 -0.83
CA ILE A 101 -8.48 -0.15 -0.98
C ILE A 101 -9.92 -0.38 -0.53
N ALA A 102 -10.35 0.17 0.60
CA ALA A 102 -11.73 0.02 1.07
C ALA A 102 -12.75 0.67 0.11
N ILE A 103 -12.41 1.84 -0.46
CA ILE A 103 -13.24 2.57 -1.41
C ILE A 103 -13.29 1.85 -2.77
N SER A 104 -12.24 1.11 -3.16
CA SER A 104 -12.20 0.37 -4.42
C SER A 104 -13.41 -0.55 -4.59
N TYR A 105 -13.91 -1.15 -3.51
CA TYR A 105 -15.11 -2.00 -3.53
C TYR A 105 -16.36 -1.27 -4.02
N TRP A 106 -16.55 -0.01 -3.61
CA TRP A 106 -17.71 0.80 -3.97
C TRP A 106 -17.58 1.46 -5.34
N VAL A 107 -16.34 1.69 -5.76
CA VAL A 107 -16.01 2.51 -6.92
C VAL A 107 -15.66 1.65 -8.15
N ALA A 108 -15.40 0.35 -7.97
CA ALA A 108 -15.03 -0.58 -9.05
C ALA A 108 -16.01 -0.54 -10.23
N ASP A 109 -17.32 -0.50 -9.98
CA ASP A 109 -18.33 -0.48 -11.04
C ASP A 109 -18.31 0.83 -11.85
N ALA A 110 -18.05 1.96 -11.18
CA ALA A 110 -18.02 3.28 -11.81
C ALA A 110 -16.68 3.60 -12.51
N LEU A 111 -15.58 3.03 -12.02
CA LEU A 111 -14.20 3.32 -12.46
C LEU A 111 -13.51 2.10 -13.07
N GLY A 112 -14.27 1.14 -13.60
CA GLY A 112 -13.73 -0.08 -14.23
C GLY A 112 -12.76 0.18 -15.39
N PHE A 113 -12.87 1.31 -16.08
CA PHE A 113 -11.92 1.71 -17.13
C PHE A 113 -10.50 1.98 -16.59
N LEU A 114 -10.35 2.21 -15.28
CA LEU A 114 -9.08 2.43 -14.59
C LEU A 114 -8.49 1.14 -14.00
N LEU A 115 -9.06 -0.02 -14.35
CA LEU A 115 -8.73 -1.35 -13.83
C LEU A 115 -8.92 -1.46 -12.30
N ILE A 116 -9.84 -0.69 -11.71
CA ILE A 116 -10.10 -0.77 -10.27
C ILE A 116 -11.03 -1.95 -9.99
N ASP A 117 -10.49 -2.98 -9.37
CA ASP A 117 -11.24 -4.15 -8.93
C ASP A 117 -11.68 -4.03 -7.46
N PRO A 118 -12.66 -4.83 -7.00
CA PRO A 118 -13.02 -4.93 -5.59
C PRO A 118 -11.91 -5.61 -4.78
N PHE A 119 -10.84 -4.86 -4.49
CA PHE A 119 -9.65 -5.37 -3.83
C PHE A 119 -9.95 -5.84 -2.40
N LYS A 120 -9.37 -7.00 -2.03
CA LYS A 120 -9.45 -7.57 -0.69
C LYS A 120 -8.12 -7.40 0.03
N ILE A 121 -8.17 -7.18 1.34
CA ILE A 121 -6.96 -7.17 2.17
C ILE A 121 -6.45 -8.61 2.31
N SER A 122 -5.42 -8.91 1.53
CA SER A 122 -4.68 -10.18 1.55
C SER A 122 -3.31 -9.97 2.19
N LEU A 123 -2.57 -11.07 2.40
CA LEU A 123 -1.18 -10.99 2.85
C LEU A 123 -0.29 -10.24 1.84
N THR A 124 -0.61 -10.29 0.54
CA THR A 124 0.11 -9.52 -0.49
C THR A 124 -0.12 -8.03 -0.31
N VAL A 125 -1.34 -7.59 -0.01
CA VAL A 125 -1.61 -6.17 0.33
C VAL A 125 -0.83 -5.75 1.58
N VAL A 126 -0.76 -6.59 2.62
CA VAL A 126 0.04 -6.29 3.82
C VAL A 126 1.53 -6.13 3.46
N ALA A 127 2.07 -6.98 2.58
CA ALA A 127 3.43 -6.83 2.09
C ALA A 127 3.62 -5.50 1.34
N ALA A 128 2.66 -5.09 0.50
CA ALA A 128 2.69 -3.79 -0.18
C ALA A 128 2.75 -2.63 0.81
N LEU A 129 1.96 -2.67 1.89
CA LEU A 129 1.98 -1.64 2.93
C LEU A 129 3.34 -1.55 3.62
N LEU A 130 3.98 -2.69 3.93
CA LEU A 130 5.34 -2.70 4.48
C LEU A 130 6.36 -2.12 3.49
N THR A 131 6.21 -2.38 2.20
CA THR A 131 7.04 -1.78 1.14
C THR A 131 6.86 -0.27 1.07
N ILE A 132 5.61 0.23 1.12
CA ILE A 132 5.29 1.66 1.09
C ILE A 132 5.88 2.38 2.31
N ILE A 133 5.82 1.75 3.48
CA ILE A 133 6.43 2.30 4.69
C ILE A 133 7.92 2.54 4.48
N GLY A 134 8.66 1.55 3.95
CA GLY A 134 10.08 1.72 3.67
C GLY A 134 10.37 2.78 2.61
N TYR A 135 9.58 2.80 1.55
CA TYR A 135 9.69 3.75 0.45
C TYR A 135 9.41 5.20 0.89
N SER A 136 8.26 5.46 1.53
CA SER A 136 7.88 6.81 2.00
C SER A 136 8.86 7.37 3.05
N LEU A 137 9.41 6.49 3.88
CA LEU A 137 10.40 6.85 4.88
C LEU A 137 11.70 7.37 4.23
N ASN A 138 12.13 6.80 3.10
CA ASN A 138 13.32 7.26 2.38
C ASN A 138 13.25 8.77 2.06
N ASP A 139 12.12 9.23 1.53
CA ASP A 139 11.94 10.64 1.18
C ASP A 139 11.87 11.52 2.42
N THR A 140 11.19 11.04 3.47
CA THR A 140 11.13 11.72 4.77
C THR A 140 12.52 11.90 5.39
N ILE A 141 13.42 10.90 5.30
CA ILE A 141 14.81 11.02 5.79
C ILE A 141 15.55 12.11 5.03
N VAL A 142 15.46 12.13 3.70
CA VAL A 142 16.17 13.10 2.87
C VAL A 142 15.75 14.52 3.23
N VAL A 143 14.44 14.76 3.36
CA VAL A 143 13.90 16.07 3.76
C VAL A 143 14.35 16.42 5.18
N PHE A 144 14.27 15.49 6.13
CA PHE A 144 14.66 15.74 7.52
C PHE A 144 16.16 15.98 7.71
N ASP A 145 17.01 15.28 6.96
CA ASP A 145 18.45 15.50 6.98
C ASP A 145 18.77 16.89 6.42
N ARG A 146 18.08 17.30 5.36
CA ARG A 146 18.24 18.66 4.82
C ARG A 146 17.73 19.73 5.78
N ILE A 147 16.59 19.53 6.44
CA ILE A 147 16.08 20.42 7.49
C ILE A 147 17.10 20.57 8.63
N ARG A 148 17.71 19.45 9.04
CA ARG A 148 18.76 19.45 10.07
C ARG A 148 20.02 20.20 9.61
N GLU A 149 20.44 19.99 8.37
CA GLU A 149 21.60 20.67 7.79
C GLU A 149 21.35 22.19 7.67
N THR A 150 20.19 22.59 7.13
CA THR A 150 19.78 23.99 7.06
C THR A 150 19.66 24.60 8.45
N LYS A 151 19.14 23.85 9.44
CA LYS A 151 19.14 24.29 10.85
C LYS A 151 20.54 24.57 11.36
N GLY A 152 21.50 23.70 11.07
CA GLY A 152 22.90 23.87 11.49
C GLY A 152 23.03 24.17 12.98
N LYS A 153 23.60 25.33 13.31
CA LYS A 153 23.76 25.83 14.69
C LYS A 153 22.67 26.83 15.11
N ALA A 154 21.66 27.07 14.27
CA ALA A 154 20.60 28.00 14.59
C ALA A 154 19.84 27.53 15.85
N PRO A 155 19.58 28.44 16.80
CA PRO A 155 18.95 28.07 18.06
C PRO A 155 17.53 27.54 17.87
N ARG A 156 16.80 28.06 16.87
CA ARG A 156 15.41 27.70 16.57
C ARG A 156 15.26 27.21 15.15
N LEU A 157 14.32 26.28 14.96
CA LEU A 157 13.88 25.87 13.63
C LEU A 157 12.76 26.80 13.18
N THR A 158 12.84 27.39 11.99
CA THR A 158 11.79 28.24 11.44
C THR A 158 11.13 27.59 10.22
N GLY A 159 9.91 28.02 9.90
CA GLY A 159 9.20 27.56 8.70
C GLY A 159 9.93 27.91 7.40
N GLU A 160 10.64 29.04 7.37
CA GLU A 160 11.45 29.44 6.20
C GLU A 160 12.59 28.44 5.95
N MET A 161 13.29 28.00 7.01
CA MET A 161 14.34 27.00 6.89
C MET A 161 13.79 25.69 6.32
N ILE A 162 12.62 25.25 6.80
CA ILE A 162 11.95 24.06 6.28
C ILE A 162 11.60 24.23 4.81
N ASN A 163 11.02 25.36 4.43
CA ASN A 163 10.66 25.64 3.03
C ASN A 163 11.91 25.65 2.12
N THR A 164 13.03 26.22 2.58
CA THR A 164 14.30 26.16 1.86
C THR A 164 14.79 24.72 1.71
N SER A 165 14.75 23.91 2.77
CA SER A 165 15.17 22.51 2.73
C SER A 165 14.30 21.65 1.81
N ILE A 166 12.98 21.87 1.80
CA ILE A 166 12.05 21.22 0.88
C ILE A 166 12.41 21.56 -0.56
N ASN A 167 12.55 22.85 -0.88
CA ASN A 167 12.91 23.27 -2.25
C ASN A 167 14.24 22.69 -2.73
N GLN A 168 15.23 22.54 -1.84
CA GLN A 168 16.53 21.95 -2.15
C GLN A 168 16.48 20.43 -2.38
N THR A 169 15.48 19.74 -1.82
CA THR A 169 15.32 18.28 -1.94
C THR A 169 14.27 17.86 -2.96
N LEU A 170 13.39 18.77 -3.37
CA LEU A 170 12.24 18.52 -4.23
C LEU A 170 12.61 17.80 -5.54
N SER A 171 13.66 18.25 -6.24
CA SER A 171 14.07 17.61 -7.51
C SER A 171 14.46 16.15 -7.33
N ARG A 172 15.10 15.80 -6.21
CA ARG A 172 15.47 14.42 -5.90
C ARG A 172 14.21 13.60 -5.62
N THR A 173 13.38 14.08 -4.70
CA THR A 173 12.14 13.42 -4.28
C THR A 173 11.23 13.16 -5.47
N LEU A 174 10.97 14.18 -6.30
CA LEU A 174 10.14 14.02 -7.49
C LEU A 174 10.72 13.01 -8.49
N LEU A 175 12.05 12.99 -8.68
CA LEU A 175 12.67 12.04 -9.61
C LEU A 175 12.59 10.61 -9.10
N THR A 176 12.89 10.36 -7.83
CA THR A 176 12.78 9.02 -7.21
C THR A 176 11.33 8.54 -7.20
N SER A 177 10.38 9.44 -6.93
CA SER A 177 8.96 9.10 -6.96
C SER A 177 8.43 8.84 -8.35
N LEU A 178 8.78 9.67 -9.34
CA LEU A 178 8.31 9.47 -10.71
C LEU A 178 8.84 8.17 -11.30
N THR A 179 10.12 7.88 -11.11
CA THR A 179 10.73 6.64 -11.61
C THR A 179 10.11 5.40 -10.96
N THR A 180 9.88 5.44 -9.64
CA THR A 180 9.17 4.37 -8.93
C THR A 180 7.73 4.25 -9.42
N LEU A 181 7.03 5.37 -9.59
CA LEU A 181 5.64 5.44 -10.06
C LEU A 181 5.50 4.78 -11.43
N ILE A 182 6.42 5.05 -12.37
CA ILE A 182 6.42 4.42 -13.69
C ILE A 182 6.47 2.89 -13.56
N VAL A 183 7.38 2.36 -12.73
CA VAL A 183 7.52 0.90 -12.54
C VAL A 183 6.26 0.30 -11.93
N VAL A 184 5.69 0.92 -10.88
CA VAL A 184 4.50 0.36 -10.22
C VAL A 184 3.23 0.53 -11.07
N VAL A 185 3.15 1.55 -11.92
CA VAL A 185 2.05 1.70 -12.90
C VAL A 185 2.14 0.63 -13.98
N LEU A 186 3.34 0.32 -14.49
CA LEU A 186 3.52 -0.80 -15.41
C LEU A 186 3.16 -2.13 -14.73
N LEU A 187 3.57 -2.31 -13.48
CA LEU A 187 3.18 -3.48 -12.69
C LEU A 187 1.66 -3.57 -12.49
N TYR A 188 0.98 -2.44 -12.30
CA TYR A 188 -0.48 -2.38 -12.17
C TYR A 188 -1.20 -2.67 -13.49
N ALA A 189 -0.71 -2.13 -14.61
CA ALA A 189 -1.32 -2.34 -15.91
C ALA A 189 -1.08 -3.75 -16.48
N PHE A 190 0.07 -4.37 -16.18
CA PHE A 190 0.51 -5.63 -16.80
C PHE A 190 0.73 -6.79 -15.82
N GLY A 191 0.56 -6.59 -14.51
CA GLY A 191 0.94 -7.56 -13.47
C GLY A 191 0.00 -8.76 -13.31
N GLY A 192 -1.18 -8.74 -13.91
CA GLY A 192 -2.18 -9.81 -13.79
C GLY A 192 -2.87 -9.85 -12.42
N GLU A 193 -3.92 -10.67 -12.31
CA GLU A 193 -4.87 -10.64 -11.19
C GLU A 193 -4.24 -10.89 -9.81
N GLY A 194 -3.24 -11.77 -9.72
CA GLY A 194 -2.64 -12.19 -8.44
C GLY A 194 -1.88 -11.08 -7.70
N ILE A 195 -1.34 -10.10 -8.43
CA ILE A 195 -0.59 -8.97 -7.86
C ILE A 195 -1.26 -7.62 -8.10
N HIS A 196 -2.47 -7.61 -8.66
CA HIS A 196 -3.16 -6.38 -9.02
C HIS A 196 -3.46 -5.50 -7.79
N ALA A 197 -3.99 -6.11 -6.72
CA ALA A 197 -4.22 -5.43 -5.45
C ALA A 197 -2.92 -4.92 -4.79
N PHE A 198 -1.82 -5.66 -4.97
CA PHE A 198 -0.50 -5.27 -4.49
C PHE A 198 0.02 -4.05 -5.24
N ALA A 199 -0.06 -4.07 -6.57
CA ALA A 199 0.39 -2.97 -7.42
C ALA A 199 -0.47 -1.72 -7.23
N PHE A 200 -1.79 -1.86 -7.09
CA PHE A 200 -2.70 -0.76 -6.74
C PHE A 200 -2.29 -0.08 -5.44
N ALA A 201 -2.04 -0.87 -4.39
CA ALA A 201 -1.58 -0.35 -3.11
C ALA A 201 -0.27 0.44 -3.26
N LEU A 202 0.70 -0.08 -4.02
CA LEU A 202 1.96 0.62 -4.30
C LEU A 202 1.76 1.93 -5.08
N VAL A 203 0.89 1.96 -6.10
CA VAL A 203 0.60 3.19 -6.86
C VAL A 203 0.07 4.28 -5.93
N ILE A 204 -0.96 3.97 -5.14
CA ILE A 204 -1.52 4.93 -4.18
C ILE A 204 -0.46 5.31 -3.13
N GLY A 205 0.25 4.33 -2.58
CA GLY A 205 1.26 4.55 -1.55
C GLY A 205 2.41 5.43 -2.00
N VAL A 206 2.90 5.26 -3.23
CA VAL A 206 3.97 6.10 -3.79
C VAL A 206 3.48 7.55 -3.96
N ILE A 207 2.29 7.74 -4.51
CA ILE A 207 1.69 9.08 -4.67
C ILE A 207 1.53 9.75 -3.31
N VAL A 208 0.97 9.03 -2.35
CA VAL A 208 0.68 9.56 -1.01
C VAL A 208 1.96 9.86 -0.24
N GLY A 209 2.90 8.92 -0.20
CA GLY A 209 4.17 9.10 0.51
C GLY A 209 5.00 10.26 -0.05
N THR A 210 4.98 10.45 -1.37
CA THR A 210 5.71 11.54 -2.02
C THR A 210 5.25 12.90 -1.49
N TYR A 211 3.93 13.16 -1.47
CA TYR A 211 3.44 14.45 -0.96
C TYR A 211 3.49 14.51 0.57
N SER A 212 3.26 13.39 1.26
CA SER A 212 3.21 13.32 2.72
C SER A 212 4.55 13.70 3.37
N SER A 213 5.67 13.26 2.79
CA SER A 213 7.01 13.65 3.27
C SER A 213 7.22 15.18 3.28
N VAL A 214 6.59 15.89 2.34
CA VAL A 214 6.69 17.35 2.20
C VAL A 214 5.63 18.08 3.01
N PHE A 215 4.35 17.71 2.84
CA PHE A 215 3.20 18.47 3.33
C PHE A 215 2.64 17.95 4.66
N VAL A 216 3.03 16.76 5.12
CA VAL A 216 2.59 16.20 6.41
C VAL A 216 3.76 16.12 7.38
N ALA A 217 4.85 15.46 7.00
CA ALA A 217 5.99 15.22 7.90
C ALA A 217 6.67 16.53 8.34
N SER A 218 6.89 17.46 7.41
CA SER A 218 7.62 18.71 7.69
C SER A 218 6.84 19.69 8.59
N PRO A 219 5.53 19.94 8.37
CA PRO A 219 4.74 20.74 9.31
C PRO A 219 4.58 20.09 10.68
N VAL A 220 4.39 18.76 10.75
CA VAL A 220 4.33 18.04 12.03
C VAL A 220 5.64 18.20 12.80
N LEU A 221 6.78 18.10 12.11
CA LEU A 221 8.09 18.33 12.71
C LEU A 221 8.20 19.74 13.30
N LEU A 222 7.81 20.77 12.54
CA LEU A 222 7.83 22.16 12.99
C LEU A 222 7.00 22.33 14.27
N TRP A 223 5.76 21.83 14.25
CA TRP A 223 4.85 21.92 15.39
C TRP A 223 5.41 21.23 16.65
N LEU A 224 5.99 20.04 16.50
CA LEU A 224 6.59 19.32 17.62
C LEU A 224 7.82 20.06 18.19
N VAL A 225 8.66 20.62 17.33
CA VAL A 225 9.85 21.37 17.76
C VAL A 225 9.45 22.66 18.48
N GLU A 226 8.51 23.44 17.93
CA GLU A 226 8.01 24.65 18.58
C GLU A 226 7.39 24.36 19.96
N ARG A 227 6.64 23.26 20.08
CA ARG A 227 6.06 22.84 21.36
C ARG A 227 7.12 22.44 22.37
N ALA A 228 8.17 21.74 21.94
CA ALA A 228 9.29 21.37 22.80
C ALA A 228 10.07 22.60 23.28
N GLU A 229 10.32 23.57 22.39
CA GLU A 229 10.99 24.84 22.73
C GLU A 229 10.15 25.69 23.71
N LYS A 230 8.82 25.80 23.50
CA LYS A 230 7.92 26.48 24.45
C LYS A 230 7.93 25.83 25.83
N LYS A 231 7.92 24.49 25.89
CA LYS A 231 7.97 23.76 27.16
C LYS A 231 9.29 24.01 27.91
N ALA A 232 10.41 24.09 27.19
CA ALA A 232 11.72 24.38 27.77
C ALA A 232 11.86 25.84 28.23
N ALA A 233 11.19 26.79 27.57
CA ALA A 233 11.20 28.20 27.98
C ALA A 233 10.32 28.49 29.21
N ASN A 234 9.34 27.62 29.50
CA ASN A 234 8.41 27.73 30.62
C ASN A 234 8.83 26.89 31.85
N ALA A 235 9.95 26.18 31.77
CA ALA A 235 10.50 25.32 32.82
C ALA A 235 11.75 25.97 33.42
#